data_AF-A0A3S4UMP5-F1
#
_entry.id   AF-A0A3S4UMP5-F1
#
_cell.length_a   1.000
_cell.length_b   1.000
_cell.length_c   1.000
_cell.angle_alpha   90.00
_cell.angle_beta   90.00
_cell.angle_gamma   90.00
#
_symmetry.space_group_name_H-M   'P 1'
#
loop_
_entity.id
_entity.type
_entity.pdbx_description
1 polymer ?
#
loop_
_entity_poly.entity_id
_entity_poly.type
_entity_poly.pdbx_seq_one_letter_code
_entity_poly.pdbx_strand_id
1 'polypeptide(L)'
;MRRLTQAIQQKTQNTISDIRQAFRGVLNLVKSADNIQKAQVSGLADETLQDVELMQHFGFTSVPPANTQAVILPIGGQTSHGIVIATENGSFRVKNLQGGEVAVYDESGSSIVLKRGG
;
A
#
# COMPACT_ATOMS: atom_id res chain seq x y z
N MET A 1 -4.66 -25.29 37.72
CA MET A 1 -3.86 -25.13 36.50
C MET A 1 -4.66 -24.71 35.26
N ARG A 2 -5.82 -25.31 34.94
CA ARG A 2 -6.62 -24.99 33.73
C ARG A 2 -7.02 -23.50 33.55
N ARG A 3 -7.39 -22.80 34.64
CA ARG A 3 -7.77 -21.37 34.59
C ARG A 3 -6.60 -20.44 34.26
N LEU A 4 -5.38 -20.79 34.70
CA LEU A 4 -4.17 -20.02 34.38
C LEU A 4 -3.82 -20.16 32.90
N THR A 5 -3.90 -21.38 32.36
CA THR A 5 -3.68 -21.65 30.93
C THR A 5 -4.68 -20.90 30.05
N GLN A 6 -5.96 -20.87 30.44
CA GLN A 6 -7.00 -20.12 29.74
C GLN A 6 -6.77 -18.60 29.79
N ALA A 7 -6.35 -18.06 30.94
CA ALA A 7 -6.03 -16.63 31.07
C ALA A 7 -4.82 -16.22 30.22
N ILE A 8 -3.79 -17.08 30.14
CA ILE A 8 -2.63 -16.87 29.27
C ILE A 8 -3.05 -16.90 27.80
N GLN A 9 -3.83 -17.91 27.37
CA GLN A 9 -4.34 -17.98 26.00
C GLN A 9 -5.17 -16.77 25.60
N GLN A 10 -6.08 -16.30 26.48
CA GLN A 10 -6.90 -15.13 26.21
C GLN A 10 -6.06 -13.85 26.12
N LYS A 11 -5.10 -13.67 27.04
CA LYS A 11 -4.19 -12.51 27.01
C LYS A 11 -3.35 -12.50 25.73
N THR A 12 -2.83 -13.66 25.32
CA THR A 12 -2.06 -13.82 24.08
C THR A 12 -2.89 -13.55 22.83
N GLN A 13 -4.14 -14.01 22.78
CA GLN A 13 -5.04 -13.75 21.65
C GLN A 13 -5.34 -12.26 21.50
N ASN A 14 -5.57 -11.56 22.61
CA ASN A 14 -5.83 -10.12 22.61
C ASN A 14 -4.58 -9.33 22.13
N THR A 15 -3.37 -9.70 22.56
CA THR A 15 -2.14 -9.02 22.10
C THR A 15 -1.89 -9.21 20.60
N ILE A 16 -2.23 -10.37 20.03
CA ILE A 16 -2.08 -10.60 18.58
C ILE A 16 -3.08 -9.78 17.77
N SER A 17 -4.32 -9.60 18.27
CA SER A 17 -5.31 -8.74 17.61
C SER A 17 -4.94 -7.25 17.62
N ASP A 18 -4.13 -6.82 18.59
CA ASP A 18 -3.68 -5.43 18.71
C ASP A 18 -2.57 -5.10 17.68
N ILE A 19 -1.90 -6.10 17.12
CA ILE A 19 -0.89 -5.90 16.07
C ILE A 19 -1.58 -5.74 14.73
N ARG A 20 -1.56 -4.51 14.22
CA ARG A 20 -2.07 -4.23 12.88
C ARG A 20 -1.21 -4.93 11.83
N GLN A 21 -1.82 -5.89 11.12
CA GLN A 21 -1.22 -6.56 9.98
C GLN A 21 -1.25 -5.66 8.75
N ALA A 22 -0.40 -5.97 7.76
CA ALA A 22 -0.48 -5.33 6.45
C ALA A 22 -1.87 -5.53 5.83
N PHE A 23 -2.38 -4.50 5.18
CA PHE A 23 -3.73 -4.50 4.60
C PHE A 23 -3.75 -3.74 3.27
N ARG A 24 -4.84 -3.92 2.52
CA ARG A 24 -5.09 -3.17 1.28
C ARG A 24 -5.97 -1.96 1.59
N GLY A 25 -5.72 -0.88 0.87
CA GLY A 25 -6.54 0.33 0.94
C GLY A 25 -6.64 1.00 -0.42
N VAL A 26 -7.30 2.14 -0.44
CA VAL A 26 -7.53 2.94 -1.65
C VAL A 26 -7.03 4.36 -1.41
N LEU A 27 -6.20 4.88 -2.31
CA LEU A 27 -5.72 6.25 -2.25
C LEU A 27 -6.85 7.22 -2.59
N ASN A 28 -7.09 8.18 -1.70
CA ASN A 28 -8.03 9.27 -1.92
C ASN A 28 -7.31 10.50 -2.51
N LEU A 29 -6.09 10.75 -2.03
CA LEU A 29 -5.27 11.91 -2.40
C LEU A 29 -3.78 11.58 -2.18
N VAL A 30 -2.92 12.16 -3.01
CA VAL A 30 -1.46 12.16 -2.83
C VAL A 30 -0.96 13.60 -2.77
N LYS A 31 -0.21 13.93 -1.72
CA LYS A 31 0.51 15.19 -1.52
C LYS A 31 1.97 14.96 -1.90
N SER A 32 2.42 15.56 -3.00
CA SER A 32 3.73 15.29 -3.59
C SER A 32 4.78 16.40 -3.39
N ALA A 33 4.47 17.44 -2.60
CA ALA A 33 5.35 18.59 -2.41
C ALA A 33 6.49 18.35 -1.39
N ASP A 34 6.30 17.39 -0.47
CA ASP A 34 7.27 17.04 0.56
C ASP A 34 8.40 16.17 -0.03
N ASN A 35 9.54 16.09 0.69
CA ASN A 35 10.67 15.21 0.31
C ASN A 35 10.27 13.73 0.19
N ILE A 36 9.26 13.33 0.96
CA ILE A 36 8.60 12.03 0.91
C ILE A 36 7.13 12.31 0.62
N GLN A 37 6.60 11.74 -0.46
CA GLN A 37 5.18 11.90 -0.77
C GLN A 37 4.31 11.28 0.33
N LYS A 38 3.17 11.90 0.57
CA LYS A 38 2.19 11.45 1.56
C LYS A 38 0.86 11.18 0.91
N ALA A 39 0.11 10.22 1.41
CA ALA A 39 -1.19 9.85 0.88
C ALA A 39 -2.27 9.85 1.97
N GLN A 40 -3.48 10.21 1.56
CA GLN A 40 -4.68 9.87 2.30
C GLN A 40 -5.21 8.54 1.77
N VAL A 41 -5.50 7.61 2.68
CA VAL A 41 -5.86 6.24 2.32
C VAL A 41 -7.11 5.79 3.05
N SER A 42 -8.11 5.30 2.31
CA SER A 42 -9.24 4.56 2.87
C SER A 42 -8.79 3.12 3.17
N GLY A 43 -8.87 2.72 4.44
CA GLY A 43 -8.40 1.42 4.94
C GLY A 43 -9.53 0.42 5.21
N LEU A 44 -9.37 -0.40 6.24
CA LEU A 44 -10.39 -1.37 6.67
C LEU A 44 -11.42 -0.68 7.59
N ALA A 45 -12.64 -1.21 7.63
CA ALA A 45 -13.71 -0.77 8.54
C ALA A 45 -13.96 0.76 8.51
N ASP A 46 -14.00 1.33 7.31
CA ASP A 46 -14.26 2.76 7.05
C ASP A 46 -13.25 3.73 7.67
N GLU A 47 -12.06 3.25 8.06
CA GLU A 47 -11.00 4.13 8.54
C GLU A 47 -10.40 4.95 7.39
N THR A 48 -10.01 6.20 7.71
CA THR A 48 -9.22 7.04 6.80
C THR A 48 -7.90 7.38 7.47
N LEU A 49 -6.81 7.00 6.81
CA LEU A 49 -5.45 7.28 7.24
C LEU A 49 -4.96 8.54 6.56
N GLN A 50 -4.34 9.41 7.34
CA GLN A 50 -3.77 10.67 6.87
C GLN A 50 -2.25 10.57 6.83
N ASP A 51 -1.65 11.29 5.90
CA ASP A 51 -0.21 11.48 5.81
C ASP A 51 0.62 10.18 5.80
N VAL A 52 0.05 9.12 5.20
CA VAL A 52 0.71 7.80 5.04
C VAL A 52 1.84 7.97 4.03
N GLU A 53 3.06 7.60 4.39
CA GLU A 53 4.21 7.79 3.52
C GLU A 53 4.12 6.89 2.28
N LEU A 54 4.31 7.47 1.09
CA LEU A 54 4.41 6.75 -0.17
C LEU A 54 5.88 6.61 -0.55
N MET A 55 6.47 5.47 -0.19
CA MET A 55 7.86 5.17 -0.51
C MET A 55 7.98 4.75 -1.98
N GLN A 56 8.97 5.33 -2.67
CA GLN A 56 9.26 5.01 -4.06
C GLN A 56 10.72 4.57 -4.24
N HIS A 57 10.97 3.86 -5.34
CA HIS A 57 12.32 3.44 -5.69
C HIS A 57 13.10 4.64 -6.21
N PHE A 58 14.35 4.81 -5.79
CA PHE A 58 15.21 5.88 -6.32
C PHE A 58 15.29 5.83 -7.85
N GLY A 59 15.18 6.99 -8.50
CA GLY A 59 15.11 7.10 -9.96
C GLY A 59 13.70 6.92 -10.55
N PHE A 60 12.70 6.58 -9.72
CA PHE A 60 11.30 6.54 -10.12
C PHE A 60 10.46 7.43 -9.22
N THR A 61 9.66 8.31 -9.82
CA THR A 61 8.62 9.02 -9.08
C THR A 61 7.30 9.01 -9.83
N SER A 62 6.21 8.80 -9.11
CA SER A 62 4.86 8.85 -9.62
C SER A 62 3.92 9.45 -8.58
N VAL A 63 2.85 10.08 -9.04
CA VAL A 63 1.77 10.60 -8.20
C VAL A 63 0.51 9.83 -8.61
N PRO A 64 0.21 8.67 -8.00
CA PRO A 64 -0.93 7.87 -8.43
C PRO A 64 -2.23 8.65 -8.25
N PRO A 65 -3.16 8.60 -9.22
CA PRO A 65 -4.43 9.30 -9.11
C PRO A 65 -5.30 8.69 -8.01
N ALA A 66 -6.35 9.40 -7.63
CA ALA A 66 -7.36 8.88 -6.72
C ALA A 66 -7.95 7.56 -7.23
N ASN A 67 -8.46 6.75 -6.31
CA ASN A 67 -8.97 5.39 -6.55
C ASN A 67 -7.89 4.36 -6.92
N THR A 68 -6.61 4.69 -6.75
CA THR A 68 -5.51 3.73 -6.87
C THR A 68 -5.49 2.79 -5.66
N GLN A 69 -5.36 1.48 -5.91
CA GLN A 69 -5.24 0.49 -4.84
C GLN A 69 -3.83 0.57 -4.24
N ALA A 70 -3.72 0.36 -2.93
CA ALA A 70 -2.46 0.41 -2.20
C ALA A 70 -2.32 -0.78 -1.25
N VAL A 71 -1.07 -1.18 -0.99
CA VAL A 71 -0.71 -2.05 0.15
C VAL A 71 -0.05 -1.18 1.20
N ILE A 72 -0.59 -1.22 2.41
CA ILE A 72 -0.13 -0.45 3.56
C ILE A 72 0.56 -1.41 4.51
N LEU A 73 1.79 -1.08 4.88
CA LEU A 73 2.57 -1.77 5.90
C LEU A 73 2.60 -0.91 7.18
N PRO A 74 1.91 -1.33 8.25
CA PRO A 74 2.02 -0.71 9.56
C PRO A 74 3.39 -0.96 10.19
N ILE A 75 4.13 0.09 10.50
CA ILE A 75 5.42 -0.01 11.17
C ILE A 75 5.20 -0.11 12.68
N GLY A 76 5.77 -1.14 13.30
CA GLY A 76 5.57 -1.41 14.73
C GLY A 76 4.15 -1.85 15.10
N GLY A 77 3.35 -2.31 14.13
CA GLY A 77 1.99 -2.81 14.37
C GLY A 77 0.94 -1.73 14.62
N GLN A 78 1.24 -0.45 14.35
CA GLN A 78 0.31 0.67 14.55
C GLN A 78 -0.08 1.31 13.22
N THR A 79 -1.38 1.54 13.00
CA THR A 79 -1.88 2.14 11.76
C THR A 79 -1.46 3.61 11.59
N SER A 80 -1.18 4.32 12.69
CA SER A 80 -0.70 5.70 12.68
C SER A 80 0.67 5.88 12.02
N HIS A 81 1.39 4.77 11.79
CA HIS A 81 2.69 4.77 11.14
C HIS A 81 2.71 3.77 9.97
N GLY A 82 1.78 3.97 9.03
CA GLY A 82 1.69 3.17 7.82
C GLY A 82 2.61 3.70 6.71
N ILE A 83 3.16 2.77 5.93
CA ILE A 83 3.89 3.07 4.69
C ILE A 83 3.17 2.38 3.52
N VAL A 84 2.89 3.12 2.45
CA VAL A 84 2.48 2.54 1.18
C VAL A 84 3.71 1.95 0.50
N ILE A 85 3.72 0.63 0.31
CA ILE A 85 4.85 -0.11 -0.27
C ILE A 85 4.60 -0.54 -1.73
N ALA A 86 3.35 -0.49 -2.17
CA ALA A 86 2.96 -0.81 -3.54
C ALA A 86 1.63 -0.14 -3.88
N THR A 87 1.50 0.26 -5.14
CA THR A 87 0.26 0.82 -5.69
C THR A 87 -0.08 0.15 -7.02
N GLU A 88 -1.37 0.04 -7.33
CA GLU A 88 -1.87 -0.50 -8.59
C GLU A 88 -3.19 0.16 -8.98
N ASN A 89 -3.33 0.57 -10.23
CA ASN A 89 -4.56 1.16 -10.75
C ASN A 89 -5.02 0.39 -11.99
N GLY A 90 -5.99 -0.51 -11.78
CA GLY A 90 -6.49 -1.40 -12.82
C GLY A 90 -7.15 -0.73 -14.02
N SER A 91 -7.50 0.56 -13.91
CA SER A 91 -8.04 1.37 -15.01
C SER A 91 -6.97 1.77 -16.02
N PHE A 92 -5.73 1.96 -15.56
CA PHE A 92 -4.62 2.45 -16.40
C PHE A 92 -3.52 1.40 -16.64
N ARG A 93 -3.51 0.33 -15.84
CA ARG A 93 -2.54 -0.76 -15.95
C ARG A 93 -2.44 -1.30 -17.38
N VAL A 94 -1.23 -1.31 -17.93
CA VAL A 94 -0.93 -2.02 -19.18
C VAL A 94 -1.16 -3.52 -19.01
N LYS A 95 -2.04 -4.10 -19.82
CA LYS A 95 -2.43 -5.52 -19.76
C LYS A 95 -1.73 -6.34 -20.84
N ASN A 96 -1.72 -7.66 -20.67
CA ASN A 96 -1.23 -8.64 -21.65
C ASN A 96 0.27 -8.54 -22.00
N LEU A 97 1.10 -8.02 -21.09
CA LEU A 97 2.55 -8.16 -21.17
C LEU A 97 2.95 -9.64 -21.10
N GLN A 98 3.93 -10.04 -21.91
CA GLN A 98 4.55 -11.37 -21.83
C GLN A 98 5.48 -11.45 -20.62
N GLY A 99 5.81 -12.67 -20.20
CA GLY A 99 6.77 -12.90 -19.12
C GLY A 99 8.12 -12.23 -19.40
N GLY A 100 8.56 -11.36 -18.49
CA GLY A 100 9.81 -10.59 -18.58
C GLY A 100 9.67 -9.20 -19.20
N GLU A 101 8.51 -8.84 -19.74
CA GLU A 101 8.24 -7.48 -20.24
C GLU A 101 7.89 -6.53 -19.08
N VAL A 102 8.26 -5.25 -19.24
CA VAL A 102 7.96 -4.21 -18.25
C VAL A 102 7.41 -2.97 -18.94
N ALA A 103 6.60 -2.20 -18.21
CA ALA A 103 6.05 -0.96 -18.71
C ALA A 103 6.08 0.15 -17.65
N VAL A 104 6.37 1.37 -18.10
CA VAL A 104 6.05 2.62 -17.38
C VAL A 104 4.88 3.24 -18.11
N TYR A 105 3.84 3.65 -17.39
CA TYR A 105 2.60 4.16 -17.96
C TYR A 105 1.99 5.25 -17.09
N ASP A 106 1.11 6.07 -17.68
CA ASP A 106 0.37 7.12 -16.97
C ASP A 106 -1.14 7.07 -17.27
N GLU A 107 -1.90 7.96 -16.63
CA GLU A 107 -3.35 8.04 -16.77
C GLU A 107 -3.83 8.56 -18.14
N SER A 108 -2.96 9.19 -18.92
CA SER A 108 -3.27 9.66 -20.27
C SER A 108 -3.27 8.51 -21.30
N GLY A 109 -2.81 7.32 -20.90
CA GLY A 109 -2.61 6.17 -21.78
C GLY A 109 -1.23 6.15 -22.44
N SER A 110 -0.32 7.07 -22.07
CA SER A 110 1.06 7.03 -22.54
C SER A 110 1.80 5.86 -21.89
N SER A 111 2.67 5.20 -22.64
CA SER A 111 3.49 4.11 -22.09
C SER A 111 4.83 3.94 -22.79
N ILE A 112 5.82 3.49 -22.03
CA ILE A 112 7.08 2.94 -22.52
C ILE A 112 7.06 1.46 -22.14
N VAL A 113 7.07 0.58 -23.14
CA VAL A 113 7.05 -0.87 -22.94
C VAL A 113 8.38 -1.45 -23.43
N LEU A 114 9.11 -2.11 -22.53
CA LEU A 114 10.29 -2.88 -22.87
C LEU A 114 9.86 -4.31 -23.14
N LYS A 115 9.90 -4.71 -24.41
CA LYS A 115 9.51 -6.03 -24.86
C LYS A 115 10.63 -7.03 -24.63
N ARG A 116 10.23 -8.29 -24.52
CA ARG A 116 11.19 -9.38 -24.39
C ARG A 116 11.95 -9.51 -25.71
N GLY A 117 13.28 -9.35 -25.66
CA GLY A 117 14.14 -9.46 -26.83
C GLY A 117 14.52 -8.14 -27.50
N GLY A 118 14.08 -6.99 -26.95
CA GLY A 118 14.36 -5.66 -27.48
C GLY A 118 13.14 -5.01 -28.10
#